data_AF-A0A527G833-F1
#
_entry.id   AF-A0A527G833-F1
#
_cell.length_a   1.000
_cell.length_b   1.000
_cell.length_c   1.000
_cell.angle_alpha   90.00
_cell.angle_beta   90.00
_cell.angle_gamma   90.00
#
_symmetry.space_group_name_H-M   'P 1'
#
loop_
_entity.id
_entity.type
_entity.pdbx_description
1 polymer ?
#
loop_
_entity_poly.entity_id
_entity_poly.type
_entity_poly.pdbx_seq_one_letter_code
_entity_poly.pdbx_strand_id
1 'polypeptide(L)' 'AAEWLDDAFSAGDLLMVSVLLRLRMSGILDEYQNLAAYVARGEARPAYIRAFAAQFAINAPPAS' A
#
# COMPACT_ATOMS: atom_id res chain seq x y z
N ALA A 1 -4.19 -18.20 7.27
CA ALA A 1 -3.11 -17.25 7.61
C ALA A 1 -3.76 -15.99 8.16
N ALA A 2 -3.12 -15.30 9.11
CA ALA A 2 -3.62 -14.02 9.62
C ALA A 2 -3.68 -12.98 8.48
N GLU A 3 -4.67 -12.10 8.53
CA GLU A 3 -4.89 -11.08 7.48
C GLU A 3 -3.86 -9.94 7.56
N TRP A 4 -3.41 -9.63 8.77
CA TRP A 4 -2.46 -8.57 9.13
C TRP A 4 -1.32 -9.15 9.98
N LEU A 5 -0.29 -8.35 10.26
CA LEU A 5 0.90 -8.80 10.99
C LEU A 5 0.62 -9.21 12.44
N ASP A 6 -0.38 -8.59 13.08
CA ASP A 6 -0.74 -8.82 14.49
C ASP A 6 -2.27 -8.90 14.65
N ASP A 7 -2.89 -9.81 13.89
CA ASP A 7 -4.34 -10.05 13.75
C ASP A 7 -5.15 -8.84 13.24
N ALA A 8 -5.28 -7.78 14.05
CA ALA A 8 -5.92 -6.54 13.68
C ALA A 8 -4.94 -5.62 12.94
N PHE A 9 -5.48 -4.77 12.06
CA PHE A 9 -4.66 -3.77 11.38
C PHE A 9 -4.02 -2.80 12.40
N SER A 10 -2.71 -2.61 12.27
CA SER A 10 -1.89 -1.85 13.19
C SER A 10 -1.05 -0.78 12.46
N ALA A 11 -0.32 0.03 13.24
CA ALA A 11 0.70 0.93 12.69
C ALA A 11 1.82 0.16 11.97
N GLY A 12 2.12 -1.07 12.42
CA GLY A 12 3.08 -1.95 11.75
C GLY A 12 2.65 -2.26 10.32
N ASP A 13 1.35 -2.50 10.10
CA ASP A 13 0.84 -2.79 8.76
C ASP A 13 0.90 -1.58 7.83
N LEU A 14 0.57 -0.39 8.36
CA LEU A 14 0.70 0.86 7.61
C LEU A 14 2.14 1.07 7.12
N LEU A 15 3.13 0.87 8.00
CA LEU A 15 4.54 0.98 7.65
C LEU A 15 4.96 -0.10 6.65
N MET A 16 4.56 -1.35 6.87
CA MET A 16 4.95 -2.47 6.01
C MET A 16 4.39 -2.33 4.60
N VAL A 17 3.11 -1.93 4.45
CA VAL A 17 2.53 -1.63 3.14
C VAL A 17 3.32 -0.52 2.45
N SER A 18 3.67 0.55 3.17
CA SER A 18 4.44 1.68 2.64
C SER A 18 5.85 1.28 2.16
N VAL A 19 6.52 0.37 2.88
CA VAL A 19 7.82 -0.18 2.47
C VAL A 19 7.69 -1.03 1.21
N LEU A 20 6.73 -1.96 1.19
CA LEU A 20 6.51 -2.86 0.04
C LEU A 20 6.13 -2.10 -1.23
N LEU A 21 5.35 -1.03 -1.13
CA LEU A 21 4.96 -0.19 -2.26
C LEU A 21 6.15 0.34 -3.08
N ARG A 22 7.32 0.54 -2.44
CA ARG A 22 8.54 1.00 -3.14
C ARG A 22 9.08 -0.03 -4.13
N LEU A 23 8.73 -1.29 -3.96
CA LEU A 23 9.14 -2.38 -4.83
C LEU A 23 8.24 -2.53 -6.06
N ARG A 24 7.10 -1.83 -6.12
CA ARG A 24 6.13 -1.96 -7.22
C ARG A 24 6.74 -1.78 -8.61
N MET A 25 7.58 -0.76 -8.78
CA MET A 25 8.19 -0.48 -10.10
C MET A 25 9.24 -1.51 -10.53
N SER A 26 9.71 -2.35 -9.61
CA SER A 26 10.66 -3.43 -9.94
C SER A 26 9.99 -4.70 -10.45
N GLY A 27 8.68 -4.87 -10.26
CA GLY A 27 7.95 -6.11 -10.58
C GLY A 27 8.13 -7.25 -9.57
N ILE A 28 9.08 -7.15 -8.62
CA ILE A 28 9.38 -8.24 -7.68
C ILE A 28 8.18 -8.66 -6.80
N LEU A 29 7.24 -7.75 -6.54
CA LEU A 29 6.04 -8.07 -5.75
C LEU A 29 5.15 -9.12 -6.44
N ASP A 30 5.17 -9.17 -7.78
CA ASP A 30 4.35 -10.11 -8.56
C ASP A 30 4.82 -11.56 -8.38
N GLU A 31 6.08 -11.76 -7.97
CA GLU A 31 6.64 -13.07 -7.62
C GLU A 31 6.15 -13.59 -6.26
N TYR A 32 5.58 -12.73 -5.42
CA TYR A 32 5.12 -13.05 -4.06
C TYR A 32 3.65 -12.70 -3.86
N GLN A 33 2.76 -13.58 -4.35
CA GLN A 33 1.31 -13.35 -4.37
C GLN A 33 0.69 -13.01 -2.99
N ASN A 34 1.23 -13.57 -1.90
CA ASN A 34 0.78 -13.26 -0.55
C ASN A 34 1.10 -11.81 -0.15
N LEU A 35 2.28 -11.30 -0.51
CA LEU A 35 2.69 -9.92 -0.27
C LEU A 35 1.93 -8.95 -1.18
N ALA A 36 1.72 -9.31 -2.45
CA ALA A 36 0.89 -8.54 -3.38
C ALA A 36 -0.55 -8.38 -2.84
N ALA A 37 -1.15 -9.48 -2.37
CA ALA A 37 -2.48 -9.45 -1.76
C ALA A 37 -2.52 -8.63 -0.46
N TYR A 38 -1.45 -8.69 0.36
CA TYR A 38 -1.32 -7.88 1.57
C TYR A 38 -1.27 -6.38 1.26
N VAL A 39 -0.48 -5.97 0.28
CA VAL A 39 -0.42 -4.58 -0.20
C VAL A 39 -1.77 -4.13 -0.74
N ALA A 40 -2.42 -4.95 -1.58
CA ALA A 40 -3.73 -4.63 -2.17
C ALA A 40 -4.81 -4.41 -1.09
N ARG A 41 -4.83 -5.23 -0.03
CA ARG A 41 -5.71 -5.00 1.13
C ARG A 41 -5.42 -3.66 1.82
N GLY A 42 -4.15 -3.31 1.97
CA GLY A 42 -3.73 -2.01 2.52
C GLY A 42 -4.22 -0.83 1.68
N GLU A 43 -4.07 -0.91 0.36
CA GLU A 43 -4.51 0.14 -0.57
C GLU A 43 -6.03 0.30 -0.65
N ALA A 44 -6.77 -0.80 -0.47
CA ALA A 44 -8.24 -0.79 -0.45
C ALA A 44 -8.83 -0.10 0.79
N ARG A 45 -8.01 0.19 1.83
CA ARG A 45 -8.51 0.83 3.05
C ARG A 45 -8.97 2.27 2.75
N PRO A 46 -10.14 2.71 3.24
CA PRO A 46 -10.63 4.08 3.03
C PRO A 46 -9.65 5.17 3.47
N ALA A 47 -8.87 4.92 4.54
CA ALA A 47 -7.86 5.85 5.02
C ALA A 47 -6.68 6.01 4.03
N TYR A 48 -6.25 4.91 3.39
CA TYR A 48 -5.21 4.96 2.35
C TYR A 48 -5.68 5.75 1.14
N ILE A 49 -6.90 5.46 0.64
CA ILE A 49 -7.47 6.16 -0.52
C ILE A 49 -7.54 7.68 -0.27
N ARG A 50 -8.01 8.11 0.92
CA ARG A 50 -8.04 9.53 1.29
C ARG A 50 -6.64 10.15 1.38
N ALA A 51 -5.69 9.45 2.00
CA ALA A 51 -4.31 9.93 2.11
C ALA A 51 -3.63 10.05 0.74
N PHE A 52 -3.82 9.06 -0.14
CA PHE A 52 -3.33 9.07 -1.50
C PHE A 52 -3.93 10.23 -2.31
N ALA A 53 -5.25 10.46 -2.22
CA ALA A 53 -5.90 11.58 -2.89
C ALA A 53 -5.34 12.93 -2.39
N ALA A 54 -5.12 13.08 -1.08
CA ALA A 54 -4.56 14.29 -0.50
C ALA A 54 -3.14 14.59 -0.98
N GLN A 55 -2.24 13.58 -0.99
CA GLN A 55 -0.89 13.77 -1.50
C GLN A 55 -0.86 13.98 -3.03
N PHE A 56 -1.75 13.31 -3.77
CA PHE A 56 -1.82 13.43 -5.23
C PHE A 56 -2.23 14.84 -5.65
N ALA A 57 -3.15 15.48 -4.92
CA ALA A 57 -3.55 16.86 -5.18
C ALA A 57 -2.39 17.87 -5.12
N ILE A 58 -1.28 17.52 -4.45
CA ILE A 58 -0.10 18.36 -4.30
C ILE A 58 1.03 17.91 -5.24
N ASN A 59 1.20 16.59 -5.42
CA ASN A 59 2.35 16.00 -6.12
C ASN A 59 2.06 15.55 -7.55
N ALA A 60 0.83 15.65 -8.04
CA ALA A 60 0.48 15.26 -9.40
C ALA A 60 1.31 16.08 -10.42
N PRO A 61 1.76 15.47 -11.53
CA PRO A 61 2.39 16.22 -12.61
C PRO A 61 1.42 17.27 -13.14
N PRO A 62 1.93 18.42 -13.63
CA PRO A 62 1.08 19.44 -14.22
C PRO A 62 0.26 18.85 -15.37
N ALA A 63 -1.01 19.25 -15.46
CA ALA A 63 -1.83 18.91 -16.61
C ALA A 63 -1.16 19.49 -17.87
N SER A 64 -0.94 18.63 -18.86
CA SER A 64 -0.35 19.01 -20.15
C SER A 64 -1.31 19.85 -20.98
#